data_AF-A0A660QV79-F1
#
_entry.id   AF-A0A660QV79-F1
#
_cell.length_a   1.000
_cell.length_b   1.000
_cell.length_c   1.000
_cell.angle_alpha   90.00
_cell.angle_beta   90.00
_cell.angle_gamma   90.00
#
_symmetry.space_group_name_H-M   'P 1'
#
loop_
_entity.id
_entity.type
_entity.pdbx_description
1 polymer ?
#
loop_
_entity_poly.entity_id
_entity_poly.type
_entity_poly.pdbx_seq_one_letter_code
_entity_poly.pdbx_strand_id
1 'polypeptide(L)' 'ERIRYIAPMNAKRLNLSTPCAQTGFCCDCDSDQRICQNLLILESSTRTSGRITVVLVTEELGL' A
#
# COMPACT_ATOMS: atom_id res chain seq x y z
N GLU A 1 -10.86 2.93 0.24
CA GLU A 1 -11.63 1.78 -0.33
C GLU A 1 -10.79 0.91 -1.26
N ARG A 2 -10.19 1.46 -2.33
CA ARG A 2 -9.28 0.75 -3.26
C ARG A 2 -8.29 -0.23 -2.61
N ILE A 3 -7.61 0.18 -1.54
CA ILE A 3 -6.64 -0.65 -0.81
C ILE A 3 -7.23 -1.99 -0.32
N ARG A 4 -8.52 -2.05 0.02
CA ARG A 4 -9.19 -3.27 0.50
C ARG A 4 -9.28 -4.36 -0.58
N TYR A 5 -9.33 -3.97 -1.85
CA TYR A 5 -9.37 -4.89 -2.99
C TYR A 5 -7.97 -5.33 -3.43
N ILE A 6 -6.99 -4.42 -3.39
CA ILE A 6 -5.66 -4.68 -3.96
C ILE A 6 -4.70 -5.31 -2.95
N ALA A 7 -4.82 -4.95 -1.66
CA ALA A 7 -3.91 -5.47 -0.63
C ALA A 7 -3.92 -7.00 -0.52
N PRO A 8 -5.06 -7.73 -0.58
CA PRO A 8 -5.06 -9.19 -0.56
C PRO A 8 -4.24 -9.81 -1.70
N MET A 9 -4.43 -9.32 -2.93
CA MET A 9 -3.68 -9.81 -4.11
C MET A 9 -2.19 -9.53 -3.99
N ASN A 10 -1.81 -8.34 -3.52
CA ASN A 10 -0.41 -7.98 -3.31
C ASN A 10 0.23 -8.79 -2.18
N ALA A 11 -0.47 -9.00 -1.07
CA ALA A 11 0.03 -9.80 0.04
C ALA A 11 0.25 -11.25 -0.37
N LYS A 12 -0.65 -11.81 -1.20
CA LYS A 12 -0.49 -13.13 -1.81
C LYS A 12 0.70 -13.19 -2.77
N ARG A 13 0.84 -12.21 -3.68
CA ARG A 13 1.97 -12.12 -4.62
C ARG A 13 3.32 -12.05 -3.92
N LEU A 14 3.38 -11.39 -2.76
CA LEU A 14 4.59 -11.24 -1.95
C LEU A 14 4.80 -12.41 -0.96
N ASN A 15 3.97 -13.45 -0.99
CA ASN A 15 4.03 -14.62 -0.10
C ASN A 15 4.03 -14.25 1.40
N LEU A 16 3.17 -13.31 1.80
CA LEU A 16 3.04 -12.88 3.19
C LEU A 16 2.03 -13.72 3.97
N SER A 17 2.36 -14.03 5.23
CA SER A 17 1.52 -14.70 6.21
C SER A 17 0.50 -13.74 6.84
N THR A 18 -0.27 -13.05 6.00
CA THR A 18 -1.37 -12.19 6.43
C THR A 18 -2.71 -12.91 6.23
N PRO A 19 -3.74 -12.64 7.05
CA PRO A 19 -5.03 -13.30 6.86
C PRO A 19 -5.65 -12.98 5.49
N CYS A 20 -5.45 -11.77 4.96
CA CYS A 20 -5.95 -11.40 3.64
C CYS A 20 -5.25 -12.13 2.48
N ALA A 21 -3.99 -12.56 2.64
CA ALA A 21 -3.32 -13.42 1.66
C ALA A 21 -3.93 -14.83 1.60
N GLN A 22 -4.49 -15.30 2.72
CA GLN A 22 -5.14 -16.61 2.83
C GLN A 22 -6.61 -16.56 2.39
N THR A 23 -7.37 -15.56 2.86
CA THR A 23 -8.81 -15.45 2.60
C THR A 23 -9.14 -14.83 1.25
N GLY A 24 -8.24 -14.03 0.68
CA GLY A 24 -8.48 -13.24 -0.52
C GLY A 24 -9.30 -11.97 -0.28
N PHE A 25 -9.74 -11.71 0.95
CA PHE A 25 -10.53 -10.52 1.32
C PHE A 25 -9.83 -9.71 2.40
N CYS A 26 -9.97 -8.39 2.34
CA CYS A 26 -9.48 -7.54 3.42
C CYS A 26 -10.31 -7.77 4.69
N CYS A 27 -9.62 -8.11 5.77
CA CYS A 27 -10.17 -8.38 7.09
C CYS A 27 -9.73 -7.33 8.13
N ASP A 28 -9.15 -6.22 7.68
CA ASP A 28 -8.61 -5.14 8.52
C ASP A 28 -7.73 -5.64 9.68
N CYS A 29 -6.67 -6.38 9.33
CA CYS A 29 -5.84 -7.09 10.30
C CYS A 29 -4.69 -6.25 10.87
N ASP A 30 -4.21 -6.66 12.04
CA ASP A 30 -3.01 -6.15 12.71
C ASP A 30 -1.82 -7.12 12.62
N SER A 31 -1.73 -7.89 11.53
CA SER A 31 -0.60 -8.79 11.29
C SER A 31 0.73 -8.02 11.24
N ASP A 32 1.78 -8.57 11.83
CA ASP A 32 3.15 -8.03 11.74
C ASP A 32 3.66 -7.92 10.29
N GLN A 33 3.06 -8.69 9.36
CA GLN A 33 3.38 -8.66 7.93
C GLN A 33 2.39 -7.81 7.12
N ARG A 34 1.60 -6.94 7.77
CA ARG A 34 0.68 -6.01 7.10
C ARG A 34 1.46 -5.02 6.22
N ILE A 35 1.09 -4.95 4.95
CA ILE A 35 1.70 -4.03 3.97
C ILE A 35 0.85 -2.80 3.64
N CYS A 36 -0.44 -2.79 4.00
CA CYS A 36 -1.37 -1.71 3.65
C CYS A 36 -1.36 -0.54 4.67
N GLN A 37 -0.22 -0.27 5.30
CA GLN A 37 -0.03 0.89 6.18
C GLN A 37 0.26 2.12 5.31
N ASN A 38 -0.70 3.07 5.24
CA ASN A 38 -0.68 4.10 4.21
C ASN A 38 -0.49 5.53 4.72
N LEU A 39 -0.31 5.77 6.02
CA LEU A 39 -0.18 7.15 6.50
C LEU A 39 1.29 7.53 6.68
N LEU A 40 1.82 8.25 5.69
CA LEU A 40 3.06 9.02 5.81
C LEU A 40 2.70 10.51 5.71
N ILE A 41 3.00 11.27 6.76
CA ILE A 41 2.89 12.74 6.73
C ILE A 41 4.30 13.30 6.63
N LEU A 42 4.58 14.04 5.57
CA LEU A 42 5.85 14.72 5.35
C LEU A 42 5.61 16.24 5.27
N GLU A 43 5.99 16.96 6.33
CA GLU A 43 5.72 18.40 6.46
C GLU A 43 6.69 19.28 5.67
N SER A 44 7.93 18.81 5.44
CA SER A 44 8.92 19.56 4.68
C SER A 44 10.02 18.66 4.11
N SER A 45 10.54 19.04 2.93
CA SER A 45 11.74 18.46 2.32
C SER A 45 12.77 19.52 1.91
N THR A 46 12.63 20.77 2.40
CA THR A 46 13.35 21.96 1.90
C THR A 46 14.87 21.87 2.01
N ARG A 47 15.42 21.08 2.94
CA ARG A 47 16.86 20.89 3.13
C ARG A 47 17.54 20.16 1.97
N THR A 48 16.80 19.36 1.20
CA THR A 48 17.38 18.54 0.12
C THR A 48 16.61 18.78 -1.16
N SER A 49 17.18 19.60 -2.03
CA SER A 49 16.62 19.84 -3.36
C SER A 49 16.48 18.54 -4.15
N GLY A 50 15.37 18.38 -4.87
CA GLY A 50 15.11 17.21 -5.71
C GLY A 50 14.82 15.90 -4.96
N ARG A 51 14.62 15.93 -3.63
CA ARG A 51 14.38 14.72 -2.82
C ARG A 51 13.09 13.96 -3.20
N ILE A 52 12.06 14.68 -3.64
CA ILE A 52 10.72 14.13 -3.88
C ILE A 52 10.33 14.40 -5.32
N THR A 53 10.00 13.32 -6.04
CA THR A 53 9.35 13.39 -7.36
C THR A 53 7.92 12.92 -7.20
N VAL A 54 6.96 13.76 -7.59
CA VAL A 54 5.53 13.39 -7.60
C VAL A 54 5.16 13.05 -9.04
N VAL A 55 4.77 11.79 -9.26
CA VAL A 55 4.23 11.33 -10.54
C VAL A 55 2.72 11.24 -10.38
N LEU A 56 2.00 12.15 -11.06
CA LEU A 56 0.54 12.11 -11.14
C LEU A 56 0.17 11.31 -12.38
N VAL A 57 -0.63 10.26 -12.20
CA VAL A 57 -1.15 9.45 -13.30
C VAL A 57 -2.65 9.64 -13.37
N THR A 58 -3.14 10.13 -14.51
CA THR A 58 -4.57 10.42 -14.75
C THR A 58 -5.27 9.26 -15.46
N GLU A 59 -4.71 8.05 -15.35
CA GLU A 59 -5.21 6.84 -15.99
C GLU A 59 -5.62 5.83 -14.93
N GLU A 60 -6.63 5.04 -15.24
CA GLU A 60 -7.05 3.93 -14.39
C GLU A 60 -6.07 2.76 -14.58
N LEU A 61 -5.00 2.77 -13.76
CA LEU A 61 -3.95 1.76 -13.79
C LEU A 61 -4.05 0.77 -12.62
N GLY A 62 -3.69 -0.48 -12.92
CA GLY A 62 -3.81 -1.60 -11.99
C GLY A 62 -5.19 -2.26 -12.04
N LEU A 63 -5.41 -3.20 -11.12
CA LEU A 63 -6.71 -3.81 -10.83
C LEU A 63 -7.46 -3.00 -9.77
#